data_AF-A0A1Y4SFU6-F1
#
_entry.id   AF-A0A1Y4SFU6-F1
#
_cell.length_a   1.000
_cell.length_b   1.000
_cell.length_c   1.000
_cell.angle_alpha   90.00
_cell.angle_beta   90.00
_cell.angle_gamma   90.00
#
_symmetry.space_group_name_H-M   'P 1'
#
loop_
_entity.id
_entity.type
_entity.pdbx_description
1 polymer ?
#
loop_
_entity_poly.entity_id
_entity_poly.type
_entity_poly.pdbx_seq_one_letter_code
_entity_poly.pdbx_strand_id
1 'polypeptide(L)'
;SYVIRVSAPDLDELKRRCDEVKDFYDDLNVKLVRPAGDMLGLHSEFLPASKRYINDYVQYVKSDFLAGLGFGATQQLGENTGIYIGYSVDTGRNVYLQPSLASQGVKGTVTNALASAFVGSLGGGKSFCNNLIVYYSVLFGGQAVILDPKSERGNWKETLPEIAHEINIVNLTSDKENAGLLDPFVIMKNVKDAESLAIDILTFLTGISSRDGEKFPVLRKAVRAVTQSDQRGLLHVIDELRIEDTAIARNIADHIDSFTDYDFAHLLFSDGSVSNAISLDNQLNIIQV
;
A
#
# COMPACT_ATOMS: atom_id res chain seq x y z
N SER A 1 19.45 8.85 44.06
CA SER A 1 18.93 7.90 45.06
C SER A 1 17.46 7.68 44.80
N TYR A 2 16.97 6.50 45.12
CA TYR A 2 15.54 6.24 45.21
C TYR A 2 15.23 5.96 46.68
N VAL A 3 14.16 6.58 47.20
CA VAL A 3 13.65 6.31 48.55
C VAL A 3 12.28 5.66 48.36
N ILE A 4 12.09 4.48 48.93
CA ILE A 4 10.83 3.74 48.82
C ILE A 4 10.13 3.81 50.17
N ARG A 5 8.89 4.31 50.16
CA ARG A 5 8.04 4.35 51.34
C ARG A 5 7.03 3.20 51.27
N VAL A 6 7.08 2.33 52.26
CA VAL A 6 6.10 1.27 52.46
C VAL A 6 5.13 1.70 53.56
N SER A 7 3.84 1.42 53.39
CA SER A 7 2.81 1.68 54.40
C SER A 7 1.92 0.46 54.58
N ALA A 8 1.42 0.27 55.80
CA ALA A 8 0.56 -0.83 56.21
C ALA A 8 -0.28 -0.40 57.43
N PRO A 9 -1.44 -1.05 57.67
CA PRO A 9 -2.31 -0.74 58.81
C PRO A 9 -1.72 -1.13 60.18
N ASP A 10 -0.81 -2.10 60.21
CA ASP A 10 -0.14 -2.59 61.42
C ASP A 10 1.34 -2.94 61.17
N LEU A 11 2.07 -3.23 62.24
CA LEU A 11 3.52 -3.44 62.20
C LEU A 11 3.91 -4.76 61.52
N ASP A 12 3.10 -5.81 61.65
CA ASP A 12 3.43 -7.13 61.12
C ASP A 12 3.23 -7.15 59.60
N GLU A 13 2.14 -6.54 59.13
CA GLU A 13 1.91 -6.31 57.70
C GLU A 13 2.95 -5.35 57.10
N LEU A 14 3.41 -4.34 57.87
CA LEU A 14 4.48 -3.45 57.40
C LEU A 14 5.79 -4.21 57.17
N LYS A 15 6.17 -5.12 58.07
CA LYS A 15 7.38 -5.93 57.92
C LYS A 15 7.26 -6.83 56.70
N ARG A 16 6.12 -7.53 56.56
CA ARG A 16 5.84 -8.40 55.41
C ARG A 16 5.98 -7.65 54.08
N ARG A 17 5.34 -6.50 53.92
CA ARG A 17 5.46 -5.66 52.71
C ARG A 17 6.87 -5.11 52.49
N CYS A 18 7.59 -4.76 53.57
CA CYS A 18 8.99 -4.33 53.45
C CYS A 18 9.86 -5.44 52.88
N ASP A 19 9.64 -6.69 53.29
CA ASP A 19 10.41 -7.84 52.81
C ASP A 19 10.02 -8.19 51.37
N GLU A 20 8.73 -8.19 51.01
CA GLU A 20 8.28 -8.36 49.62
C GLU A 20 8.89 -7.31 48.67
N VAL A 21 8.92 -6.04 49.08
CA VAL A 21 9.55 -4.97 48.31
C VAL A 21 11.06 -5.20 48.19
N LYS A 22 11.73 -5.66 49.25
CA LYS A 22 13.16 -5.98 49.15
C LYS A 22 13.42 -7.12 48.18
N ASP A 23 12.67 -8.20 48.28
CA ASP A 23 12.84 -9.39 47.44
C ASP A 23 12.63 -9.04 45.96
N PHE A 24 11.59 -8.27 45.64
CA PHE A 24 11.33 -7.80 44.28
C PHE A 24 12.51 -7.02 43.68
N TYR A 25 13.17 -6.17 44.47
CA TYR A 25 14.32 -5.40 43.99
C TYR A 25 15.62 -6.22 44.00
N ASP A 26 15.77 -7.19 44.91
CA ASP A 26 16.91 -8.10 44.95
C ASP A 26 16.95 -9.00 43.71
N ASP A 27 15.79 -9.45 43.22
CA ASP A 27 15.64 -10.16 41.93
C ASP A 27 16.17 -9.34 40.74
N LEU A 28 16.11 -8.00 40.84
CA LEU A 28 16.65 -7.06 39.85
C LEU A 28 18.12 -6.68 40.13
N ASN A 29 18.79 -7.35 41.08
CA ASN A 29 20.11 -7.02 41.61
C ASN A 29 20.21 -5.60 42.20
N VAL A 30 19.11 -5.05 42.69
CA VAL A 30 19.05 -3.73 43.34
C VAL A 30 18.91 -3.91 44.84
N LYS A 31 19.99 -3.66 45.57
CA LYS A 31 19.99 -3.81 47.04
C LYS A 31 19.29 -2.64 47.73
N LEU A 32 18.15 -2.91 48.35
CA LEU A 32 17.48 -1.96 49.24
C LEU A 32 18.01 -2.07 50.67
N VAL A 33 18.29 -0.91 51.28
CA VAL A 33 18.78 -0.82 52.66
C VAL A 33 17.75 -0.11 53.54
N ARG A 34 17.52 -0.65 54.75
CA ARG A 34 16.69 -0.02 55.78
C ARG A 34 17.59 0.58 56.87
N PRO A 35 18.00 1.87 56.76
CA PRO A 35 18.96 2.46 57.67
C PRO A 35 18.28 2.83 59.00
N ALA A 36 18.52 2.06 60.06
CA ALA A 36 17.79 2.18 61.33
C ALA A 36 17.78 3.60 61.94
N GLY A 37 18.88 4.36 61.79
CA GLY A 37 19.00 5.73 62.32
C GLY A 37 18.38 6.82 61.43
N ASP A 38 18.28 6.58 60.12
CA ASP A 38 17.88 7.61 59.16
C ASP A 38 16.43 7.49 58.69
N MET A 39 15.69 6.45 59.13
CA MET A 39 14.30 6.22 58.68
C MET A 39 13.37 7.42 58.92
N LEU A 40 13.51 8.11 60.06
CA LEU A 40 12.69 9.30 60.36
C LEU A 40 13.06 10.48 59.46
N GLY A 41 14.36 10.69 59.20
CA GLY A 41 14.84 11.71 58.27
C GLY A 41 14.38 11.44 56.84
N LEU A 42 14.51 10.19 56.37
CA LEU A 42 14.01 9.75 55.07
C LEU A 42 12.49 9.87 54.94
N HIS A 43 11.74 9.63 56.02
CA HIS A 43 10.29 9.84 56.03
C HIS A 43 9.94 11.31 55.78
N SER A 44 10.73 12.24 56.31
CA SER A 44 10.51 13.67 56.12
C SER A 44 10.65 14.12 54.66
N GLU A 45 11.38 13.40 53.81
CA GLU A 45 11.48 13.70 52.37
C GLU A 45 10.14 13.55 51.63
N PHE A 46 9.20 12.78 52.18
CA PHE A 46 7.85 12.59 51.61
C PHE A 46 6.85 13.66 52.05
N LEU A 47 7.26 14.61 52.90
CA LEU A 47 6.43 15.77 53.23
C LEU A 47 6.52 16.80 52.09
N PRO A 48 5.39 17.38 51.65
CA PRO A 48 5.40 18.44 50.64
C PRO A 48 6.35 19.59 51.03
N ALA A 49 7.11 20.10 50.06
CA ALA A 49 8.13 21.14 50.23
C ALA A 49 9.33 20.79 51.14
N SER A 50 9.45 19.54 51.59
CA SER A 50 10.64 19.08 52.29
C SER A 50 11.86 19.05 51.37
N LYS A 51 13.05 19.25 51.96
CA LYS A 51 14.32 19.11 51.24
C LYS A 51 14.80 17.67 51.37
N ARG A 52 15.65 17.26 50.43
CA ARG A 52 16.34 15.98 50.52
C ARG A 52 17.18 15.91 51.81
N TYR A 53 16.98 14.85 52.58
CA TYR A 53 17.63 14.61 53.87
C TYR A 53 19.02 14.01 53.68
N ILE A 54 19.18 13.03 52.76
CA ILE A 54 20.45 12.34 52.55
C ILE A 54 20.91 12.34 51.08
N ASN A 55 22.20 12.65 50.87
CA ASN A 55 22.84 12.66 49.55
C ASN A 55 23.79 11.48 49.32
N ASP A 56 24.04 10.66 50.33
CA ASP A 56 25.03 9.56 50.27
C ASP A 56 24.67 8.48 49.23
N TYR A 57 23.39 8.38 48.87
CA TYR A 57 22.89 7.44 47.86
C TYR A 57 22.78 8.04 46.44
N VAL A 58 23.45 9.17 46.15
CA VAL A 58 23.59 9.64 44.76
C VAL A 58 24.46 8.66 43.98
N GLN A 59 23.91 8.10 42.91
CA GLN A 59 24.68 7.29 41.97
C GLN A 59 25.16 8.18 40.83
N TYR A 60 26.47 8.35 40.73
CA TYR A 60 27.10 9.03 39.59
C TYR A 60 27.26 8.02 38.46
N VAL A 61 26.55 8.26 37.36
CA VAL A 61 26.54 7.37 36.21
C VAL A 61 27.04 8.11 34.98
N LYS A 62 27.73 7.41 34.07
CA LYS A 62 28.13 7.96 32.77
C LYS A 62 26.93 8.04 31.83
N SER A 63 27.04 8.84 30.77
CA SER A 63 26.06 8.90 29.67
C SER A 63 25.71 7.52 29.12
N ASP A 64 26.69 6.63 29.03
CA ASP A 64 26.53 5.30 28.44
C ASP A 64 25.62 4.39 29.28
N PHE A 65 25.62 4.59 30.60
CA PHE A 65 24.70 3.88 31.49
C PHE A 65 23.26 4.35 31.24
N LEU A 66 23.04 5.67 31.12
CA LEU A 66 21.72 6.22 30.82
C LEU A 66 21.21 5.78 29.43
N ALA A 67 22.10 5.74 28.43
CA ALA A 67 21.80 5.22 27.10
C ALA A 67 21.49 3.71 27.13
N GLY A 68 22.22 2.93 27.93
CA GLY A 68 22.02 1.49 28.13
C GLY A 68 20.68 1.13 28.78
N LEU A 69 20.04 2.06 29.49
CA LEU A 69 18.66 1.90 29.98
C LEU A 69 17.61 1.97 28.86
N GLY A 70 18.02 2.25 27.61
CA GLY A 70 17.10 2.47 26.50
C GLY A 70 16.32 3.78 26.65
N PHE A 71 16.90 4.79 27.31
CA PHE A 71 16.27 6.10 27.41
C PHE A 71 16.06 6.70 26.01
N GLY A 72 14.79 6.87 25.61
CA GLY A 72 14.42 7.28 24.26
C GLY A 72 14.23 6.13 23.26
N ALA A 73 14.48 4.87 23.65
CA ALA A 73 14.10 3.72 22.85
C ALA A 73 12.58 3.59 22.82
N THR A 74 12.03 3.36 21.63
CA THR A 74 10.59 3.22 21.43
C THR A 74 10.27 1.88 20.78
N GLN A 75 9.22 1.24 21.27
CA GLN A 75 8.57 0.09 20.61
C GLN A 75 7.32 0.54 19.84
N GLN A 76 7.18 1.85 19.61
CA GLN A 76 6.07 2.38 18.83
C GLN A 76 6.17 1.87 17.39
N LEU A 77 5.11 1.20 16.95
CA LEU A 77 4.95 0.69 15.61
C LEU A 77 3.74 1.36 14.96
N GLY A 78 3.92 1.82 13.72
CA GLY A 78 2.89 2.51 12.96
C GLY A 78 2.63 3.94 13.41
N GLU A 79 1.57 4.51 12.85
CA GLU A 79 1.15 5.89 13.06
C GLU A 79 0.26 6.05 14.30
N ASN A 80 0.10 7.28 14.77
CA ASN A 80 -0.78 7.59 15.92
C ASN A 80 -2.28 7.53 15.58
N THR A 81 -2.63 7.71 14.30
CA THR A 81 -4.01 7.72 13.79
C THR A 81 -4.02 7.14 12.37
N GLY A 82 -5.18 6.76 11.85
CA GLY A 82 -5.32 6.26 10.47
C GLY A 82 -6.06 4.94 10.42
N ILE A 83 -5.76 4.14 9.40
CA ILE A 83 -6.35 2.82 9.19
C ILE A 83 -5.79 1.87 10.26
N TYR A 84 -6.67 1.30 11.08
CA TYR A 84 -6.29 0.28 12.05
C TYR A 84 -5.85 -1.00 11.34
N ILE A 85 -4.63 -1.46 11.61
CA ILE A 85 -4.07 -2.69 11.00
C ILE A 85 -3.88 -3.83 12.00
N GLY A 86 -3.92 -3.54 13.30
CA GLY A 86 -3.74 -4.53 14.36
C GLY A 86 -3.20 -3.92 15.65
N TYR A 87 -2.61 -4.75 16.51
CA TYR A 87 -1.99 -4.30 17.74
C TYR A 87 -0.72 -5.10 18.03
N SER A 88 0.22 -4.49 18.75
CA SER A 88 1.43 -5.16 19.25
C SER A 88 1.05 -6.06 20.42
N VAL A 89 1.45 -7.34 20.35
CA VAL A 89 1.20 -8.31 21.43
C VAL A 89 2.01 -7.97 22.68
N ASP A 90 3.24 -7.47 22.53
CA ASP A 90 4.14 -7.16 23.65
C ASP A 90 3.69 -5.92 24.42
N THR A 91 3.20 -4.89 23.71
CA THR A 91 2.85 -3.60 24.33
C THR A 91 1.35 -3.38 24.50
N GLY A 92 0.51 -4.20 23.87
CA GLY A 92 -0.94 -4.02 23.79
C GLY A 92 -1.37 -2.78 22.99
N ARG A 93 -0.45 -2.08 22.32
CA ARG A 93 -0.74 -0.84 21.61
C ARG A 93 -1.29 -1.10 20.22
N ASN A 94 -2.33 -0.35 19.85
CA ASN A 94 -2.87 -0.35 18.49
C ASN A 94 -1.85 0.20 17.50
N VAL A 95 -1.86 -0.36 16.31
CA VAL A 95 -1.03 0.01 15.18
C VAL A 95 -1.93 0.56 14.08
N TYR A 96 -1.62 1.77 13.62
CA TYR A 96 -2.34 2.43 12.55
C TYR A 96 -1.43 2.68 11.35
N LEU A 97 -2.03 2.79 10.16
CA LEU A 97 -1.36 3.10 8.91
C LEU A 97 -2.02 4.31 8.24
N GLN A 98 -1.20 5.24 7.74
CA GLN A 98 -1.66 6.32 6.86
C GLN A 98 -0.97 6.22 5.51
N PRO A 99 -1.57 5.51 4.54
CA PRO A 99 -0.95 5.34 3.21
C PRO A 99 -0.57 6.66 2.54
N SER A 100 -1.38 7.71 2.73
CA SER A 100 -1.18 9.04 2.17
C SER A 100 0.05 9.78 2.71
N LEU A 101 0.54 9.46 3.91
CA LEU A 101 1.74 10.13 4.45
C LEU A 101 3.00 9.75 3.67
N ALA A 102 3.08 8.53 3.16
CA ALA A 102 4.23 8.06 2.39
C ALA A 102 4.47 8.89 1.12
N SER A 103 3.40 9.43 0.51
CA SER A 103 3.48 10.28 -0.68
C SER A 103 3.75 11.75 -0.41
N GLN A 104 3.75 12.19 0.86
CA GLN A 104 3.87 13.62 1.20
C GLN A 104 5.32 14.07 1.46
N GLY A 105 6.28 13.16 1.47
CA GLY A 105 7.70 13.49 1.67
C GLY A 105 7.98 14.15 3.02
N VAL A 106 7.28 13.71 4.07
CA VAL A 106 7.40 14.27 5.41
C VAL A 106 8.85 14.14 5.91
N LYS A 107 9.41 15.24 6.42
CA LYS A 107 10.80 15.27 6.87
C LYS A 107 11.00 14.33 8.06
N GLY A 108 12.00 13.45 7.99
CA GLY A 108 12.35 12.52 9.06
C GLY A 108 11.63 11.16 8.98
N THR A 109 10.92 10.87 7.88
CA THR A 109 10.38 9.53 7.63
C THR A 109 11.49 8.53 7.33
N VAL A 110 11.30 7.29 7.82
CA VAL A 110 12.17 6.16 7.49
C VAL A 110 11.94 5.69 6.06
N THR A 111 10.71 5.84 5.55
CA THR A 111 10.31 5.41 4.20
C THR A 111 9.35 6.40 3.56
N ASN A 112 9.50 6.58 2.25
CA ASN A 112 8.55 7.24 1.35
C ASN A 112 8.08 6.27 0.25
N ALA A 113 8.26 4.95 0.47
CA ALA A 113 7.88 3.94 -0.49
C ALA A 113 6.35 3.87 -0.61
N LEU A 114 5.84 4.02 -1.83
CA LEU A 114 4.42 3.90 -2.16
C LEU A 114 4.00 2.44 -2.42
N ALA A 115 4.96 1.51 -2.38
CA ALA A 115 4.74 0.11 -2.68
C ALA A 115 4.63 -0.72 -1.40
N SER A 116 3.62 -1.57 -1.34
CA SER A 116 3.41 -2.56 -0.28
C SER A 116 3.31 -3.95 -0.89
N ALA A 117 3.90 -4.95 -0.24
CA ALA A 117 3.80 -6.35 -0.64
C ALA A 117 3.11 -7.17 0.45
N PHE A 118 2.08 -7.92 0.08
CA PHE A 118 1.37 -8.85 0.97
C PHE A 118 1.74 -10.29 0.58
N VAL A 119 2.59 -10.94 1.39
CA VAL A 119 3.17 -12.25 1.09
C VAL A 119 2.81 -13.24 2.19
N GLY A 120 2.55 -14.50 1.84
CA GLY A 120 2.09 -15.54 2.76
C GLY A 120 1.41 -16.71 2.05
N SER A 121 1.12 -17.79 2.79
CA SER A 121 0.46 -18.99 2.28
C SER A 121 -1.00 -18.75 1.86
N LEU A 122 -1.58 -19.70 1.12
CA LEU A 122 -3.02 -19.70 0.80
C LEU A 122 -3.83 -19.72 2.10
N GLY A 123 -4.89 -18.89 2.18
CA GLY A 123 -5.68 -18.72 3.39
C GLY A 123 -5.08 -17.82 4.47
N GLY A 124 -3.83 -17.36 4.32
CA GLY A 124 -3.15 -16.48 5.30
C GLY A 124 -3.65 -15.04 5.37
N GLY A 125 -4.85 -14.73 4.86
CA GLY A 125 -5.45 -13.39 4.98
C GLY A 125 -4.88 -12.30 4.07
N LYS A 126 -4.03 -12.62 3.09
CA LYS A 126 -3.42 -11.63 2.17
C LYS A 126 -4.47 -10.75 1.47
N SER A 127 -5.43 -11.38 0.78
CA SER A 127 -6.48 -10.68 0.04
C SER A 127 -7.34 -9.84 0.99
N PHE A 128 -7.67 -10.39 2.16
CA PHE A 128 -8.46 -9.69 3.18
C PHE A 128 -7.74 -8.43 3.67
N CYS A 129 -6.46 -8.52 4.04
CA CYS A 129 -5.68 -7.39 4.52
C CYS A 129 -5.57 -6.28 3.48
N ASN A 130 -5.25 -6.63 2.22
CA ASN A 130 -5.20 -5.67 1.13
C ASN A 130 -6.57 -5.02 0.87
N ASN A 131 -7.64 -5.82 0.84
CA ASN A 131 -9.01 -5.32 0.64
C ASN A 131 -9.43 -4.36 1.74
N LEU A 132 -9.08 -4.64 3.00
CA LEU A 132 -9.40 -3.77 4.13
C LEU A 132 -8.70 -2.41 4.00
N ILE A 133 -7.41 -2.42 3.64
CA ILE A 133 -6.65 -1.18 3.44
C ILE A 133 -7.23 -0.38 2.26
N VAL A 134 -7.55 -1.04 1.14
CA VAL A 134 -8.16 -0.37 -0.03
C VAL A 134 -9.52 0.19 0.32
N TYR A 135 -10.38 -0.59 0.97
CA TYR A 135 -11.71 -0.16 1.40
C TYR A 135 -11.67 1.10 2.27
N TYR A 136 -10.84 1.11 3.32
CA TYR A 136 -10.70 2.31 4.14
C TYR A 136 -10.03 3.48 3.40
N SER A 137 -9.08 3.20 2.51
CA SER A 137 -8.45 4.25 1.71
C SER A 137 -9.48 4.94 0.80
N VAL A 138 -10.38 4.18 0.16
CA VAL A 138 -11.49 4.69 -0.65
C VAL A 138 -12.47 5.47 0.22
N LEU A 139 -12.89 4.93 1.37
CA LEU A 139 -13.76 5.65 2.31
C LEU A 139 -13.19 7.00 2.76
N PHE A 140 -11.87 7.12 2.85
CA PHE A 140 -11.19 8.37 3.20
C PHE A 140 -10.90 9.27 2.00
N GLY A 141 -11.51 9.01 0.84
CA GLY A 141 -11.43 9.83 -0.37
C GLY A 141 -10.27 9.48 -1.31
N GLY A 142 -9.60 8.33 -1.09
CA GLY A 142 -8.61 7.80 -2.01
C GLY A 142 -9.25 7.17 -3.25
N GLN A 143 -8.49 7.08 -4.34
CA GLN A 143 -8.88 6.34 -5.54
C GLN A 143 -8.12 5.03 -5.62
N ALA A 144 -8.79 3.96 -6.05
CA ALA A 144 -8.24 2.64 -6.17
C ALA A 144 -8.64 1.97 -7.49
N VAL A 145 -7.68 1.28 -8.10
CA VAL A 145 -7.90 0.36 -9.22
C VAL A 145 -7.41 -1.01 -8.78
N ILE A 146 -8.28 -2.02 -8.86
CA ILE A 146 -7.98 -3.41 -8.52
C ILE A 146 -8.03 -4.27 -9.78
N LEU A 147 -6.96 -5.00 -10.05
CA LEU A 147 -6.98 -6.10 -11.02
C LEU A 147 -7.40 -7.39 -10.27
N ASP A 148 -8.53 -7.96 -10.65
CA ASP A 148 -9.18 -9.08 -9.96
C ASP A 148 -9.32 -10.32 -10.87
N PRO A 149 -8.23 -11.05 -11.15
CA PRO A 149 -8.23 -12.22 -12.05
C PRO A 149 -9.00 -13.44 -11.50
N LYS A 150 -9.48 -13.37 -10.26
CA LYS A 150 -10.25 -14.45 -9.62
C LYS A 150 -11.73 -14.12 -9.50
N SER A 151 -12.12 -12.93 -9.93
CA SER A 151 -13.49 -12.42 -9.78
C SER A 151 -14.04 -12.48 -8.34
N GLU A 152 -13.18 -12.38 -7.33
CA GLU A 152 -13.57 -12.48 -5.91
C GLU A 152 -14.36 -11.25 -5.43
N ARG A 153 -14.33 -10.15 -6.21
CA ARG A 153 -14.88 -8.84 -5.82
C ARG A 153 -16.09 -8.41 -6.65
N GLY A 154 -16.62 -9.32 -7.47
CA GLY A 154 -17.72 -9.02 -8.41
C GLY A 154 -19.02 -8.60 -7.73
N ASN A 155 -19.25 -9.06 -6.50
CA ASN A 155 -20.48 -8.78 -5.74
C ASN A 155 -20.32 -7.63 -4.73
N TRP A 156 -19.25 -6.83 -4.83
CA TRP A 156 -18.97 -5.80 -3.84
C TRP A 156 -19.99 -4.66 -3.85
N LYS A 157 -20.67 -4.41 -4.98
CA LYS A 157 -21.76 -3.44 -5.04
C LYS A 157 -22.92 -3.85 -4.12
N GLU A 158 -23.22 -5.14 -4.04
CA GLU A 158 -24.29 -5.68 -3.22
C GLU A 158 -23.86 -5.82 -1.76
N THR A 159 -22.60 -6.21 -1.52
CA THR A 159 -22.12 -6.48 -0.15
C THR A 159 -21.57 -5.25 0.57
N LEU A 160 -21.27 -4.16 -0.14
CA LEU A 160 -20.80 -2.88 0.40
C LEU A 160 -21.75 -1.74 -0.02
N PRO A 161 -23.03 -1.79 0.38
CA PRO A 161 -24.05 -0.86 -0.09
C PRO A 161 -23.71 0.61 0.20
N GLU A 162 -22.98 0.88 1.28
CA GLU A 162 -22.53 2.21 1.69
C GLU A 162 -21.65 2.93 0.66
N ILE A 163 -20.86 2.18 -0.11
CA ILE A 163 -19.98 2.72 -1.16
C ILE A 163 -20.35 2.21 -2.55
N ALA A 164 -21.46 1.50 -2.72
CA ALA A 164 -21.82 0.86 -3.99
C ALA A 164 -21.84 1.84 -5.19
N HIS A 165 -22.22 3.09 -4.96
CA HIS A 165 -22.21 4.17 -5.95
C HIS A 165 -20.81 4.60 -6.37
N GLU A 166 -19.81 4.38 -5.53
CA GLU A 166 -18.38 4.63 -5.77
C GLU A 166 -17.66 3.42 -6.38
N ILE A 167 -18.33 2.26 -6.47
CA ILE A 167 -17.75 1.06 -7.06
C ILE A 167 -18.10 0.99 -8.54
N ASN A 168 -17.10 0.84 -9.40
CA ASN A 168 -17.25 0.43 -10.78
C ASN A 168 -16.61 -0.95 -10.97
N ILE A 169 -17.32 -1.86 -11.64
CA ILE A 169 -16.84 -3.21 -11.92
C ILE A 169 -16.89 -3.39 -13.43
N VAL A 170 -15.74 -3.68 -14.02
CA VAL A 170 -15.53 -3.81 -15.46
C VAL A 170 -15.09 -5.23 -15.72
N ASN A 171 -15.86 -5.97 -16.50
CA ASN A 171 -15.59 -7.36 -16.84
C ASN A 171 -14.97 -7.42 -18.24
N LEU A 172 -13.72 -7.85 -18.32
CA LEU A 172 -12.97 -7.99 -19.56
C LEU A 172 -12.90 -9.46 -19.93
N THR A 173 -13.94 -9.94 -20.62
CA THR A 173 -14.06 -11.33 -21.09
C THR A 173 -13.83 -11.45 -22.59
N SER A 174 -13.81 -12.67 -23.12
CA SER A 174 -13.76 -12.92 -24.57
C SER A 174 -15.09 -12.71 -25.31
N ASP A 175 -16.10 -12.16 -24.64
CA ASP A 175 -17.37 -11.87 -25.27
C ASP A 175 -17.24 -10.78 -26.34
N LYS A 176 -18.03 -10.92 -27.43
CA LYS A 176 -18.00 -9.99 -28.56
C LYS A 176 -18.33 -8.55 -28.18
N GLU A 177 -19.13 -8.36 -27.13
CA GLU A 177 -19.50 -7.03 -26.61
C GLU A 177 -18.29 -6.28 -26.03
N ASN A 178 -17.23 -7.01 -25.64
CA ASN A 178 -16.01 -6.45 -25.10
C ASN A 178 -14.93 -6.16 -26.16
N ALA A 179 -15.20 -6.52 -27.43
CA ALA A 179 -14.25 -6.30 -28.52
C ALA A 179 -13.90 -4.81 -28.64
N GLY A 180 -12.60 -4.52 -28.76
CA GLY A 180 -12.09 -3.16 -28.89
C GLY A 180 -12.18 -2.27 -27.63
N LEU A 181 -12.65 -2.77 -26.47
CA LEU A 181 -12.73 -1.96 -25.24
C LEU A 181 -11.37 -1.47 -24.72
N LEU A 182 -10.30 -2.17 -25.06
CA LEU A 182 -8.92 -1.83 -24.71
C LEU A 182 -8.14 -1.24 -25.89
N ASP A 183 -8.81 -0.93 -27.00
CA ASP A 183 -8.18 -0.27 -28.13
C ASP A 183 -7.62 1.11 -27.70
N PRO A 184 -6.37 1.44 -28.02
CA PRO A 184 -5.75 2.73 -27.69
C PRO A 184 -6.58 3.94 -28.11
N PHE A 185 -7.25 3.87 -29.26
CA PHE A 185 -8.09 4.96 -29.77
C PHE A 185 -9.44 5.06 -29.06
N VAL A 186 -9.82 4.04 -28.28
CA VAL A 186 -11.01 4.03 -27.42
C VAL A 186 -10.66 4.53 -26.02
N ILE A 187 -9.59 4.02 -25.41
CA ILE A 187 -9.27 4.31 -23.99
C ILE A 187 -8.55 5.65 -23.77
N MET A 188 -7.81 6.15 -24.76
CA MET A 188 -7.02 7.37 -24.61
C MET A 188 -7.80 8.60 -25.05
N LYS A 189 -7.93 9.58 -24.13
CA LYS A 189 -8.56 10.89 -24.44
C LYS A 189 -7.74 11.73 -25.43
N ASN A 190 -6.41 11.60 -25.40
CA ASN A 190 -5.51 12.33 -26.28
C ASN A 190 -5.09 11.45 -27.45
N VAL A 191 -5.36 11.92 -28.66
CA VAL A 191 -5.09 11.24 -29.92
C VAL A 191 -3.60 10.90 -30.12
N LYS A 192 -2.67 11.75 -29.64
CA LYS A 192 -1.23 11.47 -29.73
C LYS A 192 -0.79 10.37 -28.78
N ASP A 193 -1.40 10.31 -27.61
CA ASP A 193 -1.11 9.28 -26.64
C ASP A 193 -1.71 7.94 -27.11
N ALA A 194 -2.88 7.98 -27.76
CA ALA A 194 -3.47 6.85 -28.47
C ALA A 194 -2.55 6.30 -29.58
N GLU A 195 -2.02 7.18 -30.45
CA GLU A 195 -1.05 6.80 -31.49
C GLU A 195 0.18 6.12 -30.89
N SER A 196 0.71 6.68 -29.81
CA SER A 196 1.93 6.17 -29.15
C SER A 196 1.67 4.79 -28.55
N LEU A 197 0.55 4.63 -27.83
CA LEU A 197 0.15 3.35 -27.25
C LEU A 197 -0.18 2.30 -28.32
N ALA A 198 -0.79 2.68 -29.45
CA ALA A 198 -1.02 1.79 -30.58
C ALA A 198 0.30 1.25 -31.17
N ILE A 199 1.32 2.11 -31.33
CA ILE A 199 2.65 1.67 -31.76
C ILE A 199 3.25 0.69 -30.75
N ASP A 200 3.20 1.00 -29.45
CA ASP A 200 3.77 0.14 -28.40
C ASP A 200 3.08 -1.24 -28.36
N ILE A 201 1.75 -1.29 -28.44
CA ILE A 201 0.99 -2.54 -28.47
C ILE A 201 1.31 -3.35 -29.72
N LEU A 202 1.25 -2.73 -30.91
CA LEU A 202 1.48 -3.46 -32.16
C LEU A 202 2.94 -3.91 -32.30
N THR A 203 3.92 -3.13 -31.82
CA THR A 203 5.32 -3.57 -31.77
C THR A 203 5.55 -4.71 -30.79
N PHE A 204 4.86 -4.70 -29.63
CA PHE A 204 4.88 -5.82 -28.69
C PHE A 204 4.30 -7.10 -29.30
N LEU A 205 3.12 -7.03 -29.92
CA LEU A 205 2.45 -8.18 -30.54
C LEU A 205 3.26 -8.75 -31.72
N THR A 206 3.78 -7.88 -32.58
CA THR A 206 4.50 -8.30 -33.81
C THR A 206 5.98 -8.59 -33.57
N GLY A 207 6.54 -8.20 -32.42
CA GLY A 207 7.97 -8.27 -32.14
C GLY A 207 8.84 -7.31 -32.96
N ILE A 208 8.24 -6.33 -33.66
CA ILE A 208 8.98 -5.36 -34.47
C ILE A 208 9.73 -4.40 -33.54
N SER A 209 11.06 -4.38 -33.65
CA SER A 209 11.91 -3.45 -32.89
C SER A 209 11.81 -2.04 -33.46
N SER A 210 11.86 -1.03 -32.58
CA SER A 210 12.00 0.38 -32.97
C SER A 210 13.29 0.70 -33.75
N ARG A 211 14.25 -0.23 -33.76
CA ARG A 211 15.51 -0.14 -34.53
C ARG A 211 15.43 -0.78 -35.92
N ASP A 212 14.33 -1.47 -36.24
CA ASP A 212 14.13 -2.08 -37.55
C ASP A 212 13.86 -0.98 -38.59
N GLY A 213 14.86 -0.69 -39.42
CA GLY A 213 14.79 0.39 -40.41
C GLY A 213 13.83 0.14 -41.58
N GLU A 214 13.30 -1.08 -41.73
CA GLU A 214 12.41 -1.46 -42.82
C GLU A 214 10.97 -1.62 -42.33
N LYS A 215 10.74 -2.40 -41.27
CA LYS A 215 9.38 -2.73 -40.79
C LYS A 215 8.77 -1.63 -39.91
N PHE A 216 9.57 -1.04 -39.03
CA PHE A 216 9.05 -0.05 -38.07
C PHE A 216 8.52 1.22 -38.75
N PRO A 217 9.18 1.79 -39.79
CA PRO A 217 8.62 2.93 -40.52
C PRO A 217 7.29 2.61 -41.21
N VAL A 218 7.11 1.40 -41.74
CA VAL A 218 5.87 0.94 -42.39
C VAL A 218 4.74 0.86 -41.36
N LEU A 219 4.96 0.15 -40.25
CA LEU A 219 3.99 0.06 -39.15
C LEU A 219 3.61 1.45 -38.62
N ARG A 220 4.61 2.29 -38.34
CA ARG A 220 4.39 3.65 -37.81
C ARG A 220 3.61 4.52 -38.78
N LYS A 221 3.86 4.39 -40.09
CA LYS A 221 3.13 5.12 -41.12
C LYS A 221 1.66 4.70 -41.15
N ALA A 222 1.37 3.40 -41.10
CA ALA A 222 -0.01 2.90 -41.07
C ALA A 222 -0.77 3.37 -39.82
N VAL A 223 -0.18 3.26 -38.61
CA VAL A 223 -0.80 3.76 -37.38
C VAL A 223 -1.06 5.26 -37.49
N ARG A 224 -0.11 6.04 -38.02
CA ARG A 224 -0.28 7.49 -38.20
C ARG A 224 -1.38 7.86 -39.21
N ALA A 225 -1.62 7.03 -40.23
CA ALA A 225 -2.72 7.21 -41.16
C ALA A 225 -4.07 7.05 -40.45
N VAL A 226 -4.23 5.98 -39.65
CA VAL A 226 -5.41 5.76 -38.79
C VAL A 226 -5.59 6.88 -37.76
N THR A 227 -4.52 7.40 -37.18
CA THR A 227 -4.63 8.55 -36.25
C THR A 227 -5.23 9.80 -36.94
N GLN A 228 -4.99 9.96 -38.25
CA GLN A 228 -5.46 11.09 -39.04
C GLN A 228 -6.83 10.88 -39.68
N SER A 229 -7.39 9.67 -39.62
CA SER A 229 -8.73 9.37 -40.13
C SER A 229 -9.84 9.73 -39.12
N ASP A 230 -11.07 9.77 -39.64
CA ASP A 230 -12.28 9.99 -38.83
C ASP A 230 -12.69 8.72 -38.07
N GLN A 231 -12.47 7.54 -38.66
CA GLN A 231 -12.68 6.24 -38.02
C GLN A 231 -11.35 5.67 -37.54
N ARG A 232 -11.25 5.44 -36.22
CA ARG A 232 -9.99 5.08 -35.55
C ARG A 232 -10.16 3.77 -34.80
N GLY A 233 -9.21 2.86 -34.99
CA GLY A 233 -9.16 1.57 -34.32
C GLY A 233 -8.03 0.73 -34.90
N LEU A 234 -7.51 -0.22 -34.14
CA LEU A 234 -6.40 -1.06 -34.58
C LEU A 234 -6.77 -1.94 -35.77
N LEU A 235 -8.04 -2.27 -36.00
CA LEU A 235 -8.46 -2.99 -37.22
C LEU A 235 -8.17 -2.17 -38.48
N HIS A 236 -8.34 -0.84 -38.42
CA HIS A 236 -8.01 0.02 -39.56
C HIS A 236 -6.50 0.11 -39.82
N VAL A 237 -5.64 -0.23 -38.86
CA VAL A 237 -4.20 -0.31 -39.11
C VAL A 237 -3.89 -1.46 -40.05
N ILE A 238 -4.63 -2.58 -39.94
CA ILE A 238 -4.54 -3.72 -40.86
C ILE A 238 -4.97 -3.28 -42.25
N ASP A 239 -6.08 -2.54 -42.36
CA ASP A 239 -6.58 -2.01 -43.63
C ASP A 239 -5.56 -1.09 -44.31
N GLU A 240 -4.97 -0.14 -43.56
CA GLU A 240 -3.93 0.78 -44.08
C GLU A 240 -2.68 0.05 -44.56
N LEU A 241 -2.24 -1.00 -43.84
CA LEU A 241 -1.13 -1.84 -44.28
C LEU A 241 -1.47 -2.63 -45.56
N ARG A 242 -2.72 -3.10 -45.70
CA ARG A 242 -3.20 -3.77 -46.91
C ARG A 242 -3.29 -2.81 -48.10
N ILE A 243 -3.63 -1.54 -47.88
CA ILE A 243 -3.64 -0.49 -48.91
C ILE A 243 -2.24 -0.17 -49.42
N GLU A 244 -1.22 -0.15 -48.54
CA GLU A 244 0.17 0.07 -48.96
C GLU A 244 0.72 -1.08 -49.85
N ASP A 245 0.20 -2.30 -49.71
CA ASP A 245 0.39 -3.48 -50.59
C ASP A 245 1.85 -3.87 -50.93
N THR A 246 2.81 -3.42 -50.12
CA THR A 246 4.21 -3.90 -50.21
C THR A 246 4.33 -5.29 -49.57
N ALA A 247 5.37 -6.05 -49.94
CA ALA A 247 5.63 -7.35 -49.32
C ALA A 247 5.82 -7.25 -47.80
N ILE A 248 6.44 -6.15 -47.33
CA ILE A 248 6.61 -5.88 -45.90
C ILE A 248 5.27 -5.55 -45.26
N ALA A 249 4.48 -4.63 -45.84
CA ALA A 249 3.20 -4.22 -45.28
C ALA A 249 2.21 -5.38 -45.19
N ARG A 250 2.12 -6.22 -46.24
CA ARG A 250 1.31 -7.46 -46.22
C ARG A 250 1.74 -8.42 -45.11
N ASN A 251 3.04 -8.64 -44.94
CA ASN A 251 3.54 -9.50 -43.88
C ASN A 251 3.21 -8.97 -42.48
N ILE A 252 3.29 -7.65 -42.27
CA ILE A 252 2.90 -7.03 -40.99
C ILE A 252 1.39 -7.14 -40.79
N ALA A 253 0.58 -6.86 -41.82
CA ALA A 253 -0.88 -6.97 -41.77
C ALA A 253 -1.32 -8.39 -41.40
N ASP A 254 -0.82 -9.40 -42.10
CA ASP A 254 -1.15 -10.81 -41.83
C ASP A 254 -0.73 -11.25 -40.43
N HIS A 255 0.40 -10.73 -39.93
CA HIS A 255 0.85 -11.02 -38.56
C HIS A 255 -0.08 -10.39 -37.52
N ILE A 256 -0.50 -9.13 -37.70
CA ILE A 256 -1.45 -8.47 -36.80
C ILE A 256 -2.82 -9.15 -36.86
N ASP A 257 -3.32 -9.47 -38.07
CA ASP A 257 -4.61 -10.15 -38.31
C ASP A 257 -4.62 -11.53 -37.62
N SER A 258 -3.49 -12.24 -37.57
CA SER A 258 -3.42 -13.53 -36.86
C SER A 258 -3.68 -13.42 -35.35
N PHE A 259 -3.52 -12.22 -34.75
CA PHE A 259 -3.86 -11.98 -33.36
C PHE A 259 -5.34 -11.63 -33.16
N THR A 260 -6.07 -11.13 -34.17
CA THR A 260 -7.47 -10.71 -33.98
C THR A 260 -8.38 -11.90 -33.63
N ASP A 261 -7.99 -13.10 -34.05
CA ASP A 261 -8.69 -14.36 -33.77
C ASP A 261 -8.28 -15.03 -32.45
N TYR A 262 -7.33 -14.44 -31.69
CA TYR A 262 -6.82 -15.02 -30.43
C TYR A 262 -7.62 -14.52 -29.21
N ASP A 263 -7.95 -15.43 -28.28
CA ASP A 263 -8.98 -15.28 -27.21
C ASP A 263 -9.14 -13.90 -26.55
N PHE A 264 -8.06 -13.22 -26.17
CA PHE A 264 -8.11 -11.92 -25.47
C PHE A 264 -7.69 -10.74 -26.34
N ALA A 265 -7.12 -11.00 -27.51
CA ALA A 265 -6.54 -9.97 -28.34
C ALA A 265 -7.62 -9.15 -29.05
N HIS A 266 -8.81 -9.71 -29.33
CA HIS A 266 -9.96 -8.96 -29.85
C HIS A 266 -10.39 -7.79 -28.94
N LEU A 267 -10.07 -7.81 -27.64
CA LEU A 267 -10.26 -6.66 -26.74
C LEU A 267 -9.49 -5.42 -27.20
N LEU A 268 -8.37 -5.60 -27.89
CA LEU A 268 -7.49 -4.52 -28.35
C LEU A 268 -7.92 -3.97 -29.72
N PHE A 269 -8.68 -4.73 -30.50
CA PHE A 269 -8.95 -4.44 -31.91
C PHE A 269 -10.37 -3.89 -32.11
N SER A 270 -10.51 -2.56 -32.13
CA SER A 270 -11.75 -1.87 -32.47
C SER A 270 -11.83 -1.56 -33.97
N ASP A 271 -13.05 -1.53 -34.50
CA ASP A 271 -13.40 -0.99 -35.83
C ASP A 271 -13.80 0.50 -35.77
N GLY A 272 -13.57 1.15 -34.62
CA GLY A 272 -13.96 2.54 -34.37
C GLY A 272 -15.44 2.76 -34.07
N SER A 273 -16.25 1.69 -33.95
CA SER A 273 -17.65 1.80 -33.53
C SER A 273 -17.83 1.83 -32.01
N VAL A 274 -16.81 1.40 -31.25
CA VAL A 274 -16.84 1.33 -29.79
C VAL A 274 -16.84 2.73 -29.18
N SER A 275 -17.98 3.14 -28.64
CA SER A 275 -18.15 4.45 -27.99
C SER A 275 -18.00 4.42 -26.47
N ASN A 276 -18.13 3.25 -25.85
CA ASN A 276 -18.09 3.09 -24.39
C ASN A 276 -16.69 2.68 -23.94
N ALA A 277 -15.80 3.66 -23.77
CA ALA A 277 -14.53 3.43 -23.12
C ALA A 277 -14.72 2.97 -21.66
N ILE A 278 -13.79 2.17 -21.14
CA ILE A 278 -13.74 1.83 -19.73
C ILE A 278 -13.60 3.13 -18.91
N SER A 279 -14.68 3.59 -18.28
CA SER A 279 -14.61 4.73 -17.36
C SER A 279 -13.98 4.27 -16.05
N LEU A 280 -12.97 5.00 -15.59
CA LEU A 280 -12.34 4.81 -14.28
C LEU A 280 -12.62 6.00 -13.35
N ASP A 281 -13.72 6.72 -13.59
CA ASP A 281 -14.04 7.97 -12.88
C ASP A 281 -14.53 7.74 -11.44
N ASN A 282 -15.00 6.53 -11.14
CA ASN A 282 -15.40 6.09 -9.80
C ASN A 282 -14.19 6.00 -8.85
N GLN A 283 -14.40 6.12 -7.53
CA GLN A 283 -13.31 6.01 -6.56
C GLN A 283 -12.74 4.60 -6.46
N LEU A 284 -13.56 3.55 -6.61
CA LEU A 284 -13.12 2.16 -6.60
C LEU A 284 -13.44 1.49 -7.93
N ASN A 285 -12.43 1.24 -8.75
CA ASN A 285 -12.58 0.53 -10.01
C ASN A 285 -12.01 -0.88 -9.89
N ILE A 286 -12.79 -1.87 -10.25
CA ILE A 286 -12.42 -3.29 -10.21
C ILE A 286 -12.46 -3.81 -11.64
N ILE A 287 -11.30 -4.24 -12.14
CA ILE A 287 -11.14 -4.82 -13.46
C ILE A 287 -11.03 -6.32 -13.29
N GLN A 288 -12.06 -7.05 -13.72
CA GLN A 288 -12.08 -8.51 -13.74
C GLN A 288 -11.61 -8.97 -15.11
N VAL A 289 -10.73 -9.97 -15.13
CA VAL A 289 -10.11 -10.54 -16.34
C VAL A 289 -10.27 -12.05 -16.28
#